data_AF-A0A1Q3EGD1-F1
#
_entry.id   AF-A0A1Q3EGD1-F1
#
_cell.length_a   1.000
_cell.length_b   1.000
_cell.length_c   1.000
_cell.angle_alpha   90.00
_cell.angle_beta   90.00
_cell.angle_gamma   90.00
#
_symmetry.space_group_name_H-M   'P 1'
#
loop_
_entity.id
_entity.type
_entity.pdbx_description
1 polymer ?
#
loop_
_entity_poly.entity_id
_entity_poly.type
_entity_poly.pdbx_seq_one_letter_code
_entity_poly.pdbx_strand_id
1 'polypeptide(L)' 'MSRVFYKSRNPLQYYSFVFRNWTPSLATWGVGAGAGALLFLSVTPLVRRELLSKVPGIKGYFTDNTPASDKPF' A
#
# COMPACT_ATOMS: atom_id res chain seq x y z
N MET A 1 7.97 52.00 8.15
CA MET A 1 7.42 51.16 7.06
C MET A 1 8.36 49.96 6.87
N SER A 2 7.91 48.73 7.08
CA SER A 2 8.77 47.55 6.86
C SER A 2 8.82 47.21 5.37
N ARG A 3 10.02 46.91 4.85
CA ARG A 3 10.19 46.43 3.47
C ARG A 3 9.95 44.92 3.44
N VAL A 4 8.96 44.48 2.68
CA VAL A 4 8.69 43.06 2.43
C VAL A 4 9.47 42.64 1.20
N PHE A 5 10.34 41.64 1.35
CA PHE A 5 11.10 41.06 0.24
C PHE A 5 10.42 39.77 -0.22
N TYR A 6 9.94 39.75 -1.46
CA TYR A 6 9.39 38.55 -2.08
C TYR A 6 10.50 37.76 -2.77
N LYS A 7 10.62 36.47 -2.44
CA LYS A 7 11.53 35.55 -3.13
C LYS A 7 10.78 34.85 -4.26
N SER A 8 11.21 35.09 -5.50
CA SER A 8 10.68 34.36 -6.66
C SER A 8 10.97 32.86 -6.50
N ARG A 9 9.92 32.02 -6.55
CA ARG A 9 10.05 30.57 -6.53
C ARG A 9 10.14 30.06 -7.97
N ASN A 10 11.15 29.26 -8.26
CA ASN A 10 11.23 28.52 -9.52
C ASN A 10 10.06 27.50 -9.58
N PRO A 11 9.43 27.25 -10.75
CA PRO A 11 8.39 26.24 -10.91
C PRO A 11 8.71 24.87 -10.28
N LEU A 12 9.97 24.41 -10.33
CA LEU A 12 10.36 23.15 -9.69
C LEU A 12 10.22 23.18 -8.16
N GLN A 13 10.49 24.33 -7.53
CA GLN A 13 10.32 24.51 -6.08
C GLN A 13 8.85 24.52 -5.69
N TYR A 14 7.97 25.00 -6.57
CA TYR A 14 6.52 24.94 -6.36
C TYR A 14 6.03 23.49 -6.39
N TYR A 15 6.38 22.71 -7.42
CA TYR A 15 5.99 21.31 -7.49
C TYR A 15 6.55 20.49 -6.34
N SER A 16 7.83 20.70 -5.98
CA SER A 16 8.45 20.01 -4.84
C SER A 16 7.70 20.28 -3.52
N PHE A 17 7.29 21.53 -3.28
CA PHE A 17 6.49 21.89 -2.12
C PHE A 17 5.12 21.21 -2.13
N VAL A 18 4.43 21.18 -3.28
CA VAL A 18 3.15 20.50 -3.43
C VAL A 18 3.30 19.00 -3.16
N PHE A 19 4.24 18.32 -3.82
CA PHE A 19 4.45 16.89 -3.61
C PHE A 19 4.77 16.57 -2.16
N ARG A 20 5.69 17.30 -1.53
CA ARG A 20 6.11 17.03 -0.15
C ARG A 20 4.97 17.14 0.85
N ASN A 21 4.05 18.08 0.63
CA ASN A 21 2.90 18.26 1.52
C ASN A 21 1.82 17.19 1.30
N TRP A 22 1.70 16.66 0.08
CA TRP A 22 0.71 15.64 -0.27
C TRP A 22 1.23 14.21 -0.13
N THR A 23 2.55 14.00 -0.01
CA THR A 23 3.18 12.68 0.14
C THR A 23 2.55 11.85 1.27
N PRO A 24 2.34 12.37 2.51
CA PRO A 24 1.76 11.56 3.58
C PRO A 24 0.34 11.09 3.25
N SER A 25 -0.49 11.99 2.70
CA SER A 25 -1.86 11.67 2.29
C SER A 25 -1.90 10.60 1.20
N LEU A 26 -1.07 10.75 0.16
CA LEU A 26 -0.94 9.76 -0.91
C LEU A 26 -0.44 8.41 -0.39
N ALA A 27 0.49 8.40 0.57
CA ALA A 27 0.94 7.17 1.21
C ALA A 27 -0.20 6.48 1.97
N THR A 28 -0.98 7.22 2.76
CA THR A 28 -2.14 6.67 3.49
C THR A 28 -3.19 6.10 2.53
N TRP A 29 -3.53 6.84 1.48
CA TRP A 29 -4.46 6.36 0.45
C TRP A 29 -3.92 5.15 -0.30
N GLY A 30 -2.62 5.13 -0.62
CA GLY A 30 -1.96 4.00 -1.26
C GLY A 30 -2.01 2.72 -0.40
N VAL A 31 -1.78 2.85 0.91
CA VAL A 31 -1.93 1.72 1.86
C VAL A 31 -3.39 1.25 1.89
N GLY A 32 -4.35 2.16 2.00
CA GLY A 32 -5.77 1.81 2.04
C GLY A 32 -6.24 1.12 0.74
N ALA A 33 -5.89 1.68 -0.41
CA ALA A 33 -6.23 1.11 -1.71
C ALA A 33 -5.56 -0.27 -1.92
N GLY A 34 -4.28 -0.40 -1.55
CA GLY A 34 -3.56 -1.67 -1.61
C GLY A 34 -4.17 -2.74 -0.70
N ALA A 35 -4.54 -2.38 0.53
CA ALA A 35 -5.23 -3.28 1.44
C ALA A 35 -6.61 -3.70 0.90
N GLY A 36 -7.38 -2.75 0.34
CA GLY A 36 -8.66 -3.04 -0.31
C GLY A 36 -8.50 -4.01 -1.49
N ALA A 37 -7.51 -3.77 -2.37
CA ALA A 37 -7.22 -4.66 -3.48
C ALA A 37 -6.83 -6.07 -3.00
N LEU A 38 -5.98 -6.20 -1.97
CA LEU A 38 -5.63 -7.49 -1.37
C LEU A 38 -6.84 -8.19 -0.76
N LEU A 39 -7.78 -7.46 -0.18
CA LEU A 39 -9.02 -8.01 0.36
C LEU A 39 -9.89 -8.59 -0.75
N PHE A 40 -10.13 -7.84 -1.83
CA PHE A 40 -10.90 -8.34 -2.98
C PHE A 40 -10.21 -9.51 -3.68
N LEU A 41 -8.88 -9.49 -3.79
CA LEU A 41 -8.11 -10.53 -4.45
C LEU A 41 -7.72 -11.70 -3.52
N SER A 42 -8.13 -11.69 -2.25
CA SER A 42 -7.77 -12.73 -1.27
C SER A 42 -8.21 -14.14 -1.66
N VAL A 43 -9.25 -14.24 -2.51
CA VAL A 43 -9.75 -15.50 -3.09
C VAL A 43 -8.85 -16.06 -4.19
N THR A 44 -7.98 -15.24 -4.78
CA THR A 44 -7.12 -15.66 -5.87
C THR A 44 -5.93 -16.47 -5.32
N PRO A 45 -5.68 -17.70 -5.82
CA PRO A 45 -4.63 -18.57 -5.29
C PRO A 45 -3.23 -17.95 -5.34
N LEU A 46 -2.95 -17.16 -6.39
CA LEU A 46 -1.67 -16.50 -6.57
C LEU A 46 -1.42 -15.43 -5.48
N VAL A 47 -2.41 -14.59 -5.18
CA VAL A 47 -2.29 -13.56 -4.13
C VAL A 47 -2.19 -14.19 -2.74
N ARG A 48 -2.98 -15.24 -2.49
CA ARG A 48 -2.90 -16.00 -1.24
C ARG A 48 -1.50 -16.60 -1.04
N ARG A 49 -0.97 -17.29 -2.05
CA ARG A 49 0.33 -17.98 -1.97
C ARG A 49 1.50 -17.01 -1.93
N GLU A 50 1.52 -16.02 -2.80
CA GLU A 50 2.71 -15.18 -2.98
C GLU A 50 2.78 -13.97 -2.05
N LEU A 51 1.63 -13.47 -1.57
CA LEU A 51 1.57 -12.27 -0.75
C LEU A 51 1.04 -12.58 0.65
N LEU A 52 -0.22 -13.01 0.77
CA LEU A 52 -0.91 -13.09 2.07
C LEU A 52 -0.32 -14.15 3.00
N SER A 53 0.15 -15.28 2.47
CA SER A 53 0.82 -16.32 3.26
C SER A 53 2.20 -15.90 3.80
N LYS A 54 2.78 -14.81 3.28
CA LYS A 54 4.08 -14.29 3.72
C LYS A 54 3.96 -13.17 4.75
N VAL A 55 2.74 -12.71 5.04
CA VAL A 55 2.49 -11.66 6.03
C VAL A 55 2.61 -12.25 7.45
N PRO A 56 3.52 -11.74 8.30
CA PRO A 56 3.62 -12.18 9.69
C PRO A 56 2.31 -11.93 10.44
N GLY A 57 1.90 -12.87 11.29
CA GLY A 57 0.67 -12.79 12.09
C GLY A 57 -0.58 -13.35 11.41
N ILE A 58 -0.72 -13.28 10.08
CA ILE A 58 -1.92 -13.80 9.36
C ILE A 58 -1.63 -15.01 8.46
N LYS A 59 -0.37 -15.42 8.30
CA LYS A 59 0.02 -16.60 7.50
C LYS A 59 -0.84 -17.83 7.80
N GLY A 60 -1.07 -18.14 9.08
CA GLY A 60 -1.80 -19.34 9.50
C GLY A 60 -3.20 -19.44 8.94
N TYR A 61 -3.88 -18.31 8.71
CA TYR A 61 -5.22 -18.27 8.13
C TYR A 61 -5.24 -18.71 6.66
N PHE A 62 -4.14 -18.51 5.95
CA PHE A 62 -4.03 -18.79 4.53
C PHE A 62 -3.33 -20.13 4.22
N THR A 63 -2.79 -20.80 5.24
CA THR A 63 -2.17 -22.13 5.11
C THR A 63 -3.26 -23.20 5.05
N ASP A 64 -3.19 -24.05 4.03
CA ASP A 64 -4.00 -25.25 3.96
C ASP A 64 -3.34 -26.39 4.76
N ASN A 65 -3.98 -26.79 5.86
CA ASN A 65 -3.53 -27.88 6.73
C ASN A 65 -4.26 -29.21 6.44
N THR A 66 -5.09 -29.26 5.40
CA THR A 66 -5.84 -30.46 5.03
C THR A 66 -4.87 -31.54 4.58
N PRO A 67 -4.90 -32.75 5.19
CA PRO A 67 -4.00 -33.83 4.82
C PRO A 67 -4.23 -34.26 3.37
N ALA A 68 -3.16 -34.73 2.72
CA ALA A 68 -3.22 -35.12 1.31
C ALA A 68 -4.18 -36.30 1.06
N SER A 69 -4.42 -37.15 2.06
CA SER A 69 -5.38 -38.26 1.99
C SER A 69 -6.81 -37.81 1.76
N ASP A 70 -7.17 -36.61 2.23
CA ASP A 70 -8.54 -36.10 2.24
C ASP A 70 -8.80 -35.19 1.02
N LYS A 71 -7.79 -34.99 0.17
CA LYS A 71 -7.90 -34.22 -1.06
C LYS A 71 -8.23 -35.19 -2.19
N PRO A 72 -9.38 -35.02 -2.87
CA PRO A 72 -9.78 -35.91 -3.96
C PRO A 72 -8.93 -35.73 -5.24
N PHE A 73 -8.03 -34.75 -5.27
CA PHE A 73 -7.10 -34.42 -6.34
C PHE A 73 -5.81 -33.81 -5.78
#